data_AF-A0A957X4L7-F1
#
_entry.id   AF-A0A957X4L7-F1
#
_cell.length_a   1.000
_cell.length_b   1.000
_cell.length_c   1.000
_cell.angle_alpha   90.00
_cell.angle_beta   90.00
_cell.angle_gamma   90.00
#
_symmetry.space_group_name_H-M   'P 1'
#
loop_
_entity.id
_entity.type
_entity.pdbx_description
1 polymer ?
#
loop_
_entity_poly.entity_id
_entity_poly.type
_entity_poly.pdbx_seq_one_letter_code
_entity_poly.pdbx_strand_id
1 'polypeptide(L)'
;MTIDPAIERRQALLATGLLDSPPEAEFDRLTRLACRLLHVPVSLISLVDDQRQFFKSAQGLAEPWASRRETPLSHSFCKHVVLTDEPLVVSDARIDARLCENLAI
;
A
#
# COMPACT_ATOMS: atom_id res chain seq x y z
N MET A 1 -16.26 -16.87 -21.42
CA MET A 1 -16.34 -16.83 -19.96
C MET A 1 -15.41 -15.72 -19.53
N THR A 2 -15.93 -14.51 -19.35
CA THR A 2 -15.12 -13.33 -19.04
C THR A 2 -14.72 -13.45 -17.56
N ILE A 3 -13.42 -13.57 -17.27
CA ILE A 3 -12.94 -13.56 -15.89
C ILE A 3 -13.16 -12.16 -15.33
N ASP A 4 -13.70 -12.08 -14.11
CA ASP A 4 -13.85 -10.82 -13.39
C ASP A 4 -12.45 -10.17 -13.23
N PRO A 5 -12.25 -8.92 -13.68
CA PRO A 5 -10.97 -8.21 -13.57
C PRO A 5 -10.38 -8.23 -12.15
N ALA A 6 -11.22 -8.24 -11.11
CA ALA A 6 -10.77 -8.33 -9.73
C ALA A 6 -10.12 -9.70 -9.43
N ILE A 7 -10.68 -10.78 -9.97
CA ILE A 7 -10.14 -12.14 -9.84
C ILE A 7 -8.81 -12.25 -10.59
N GLU A 8 -8.73 -11.71 -11.80
CA GLU A 8 -7.50 -11.73 -12.61
C GLU A 8 -6.35 -10.99 -11.91
N ARG A 9 -6.61 -9.76 -11.43
CA ARG A 9 -5.65 -8.96 -10.66
C ARG A 9 -5.16 -9.71 -9.42
N ARG A 10 -6.06 -10.36 -8.69
CA ARG A 10 -5.71 -11.12 -7.48
C ARG A 10 -4.81 -12.31 -7.81
N GLN A 11 -5.11 -13.06 -8.85
CA GLN A 11 -4.27 -14.19 -9.28
C GLN A 11 -2.90 -13.71 -9.73
N ALA A 12 -2.82 -12.59 -10.46
CA ALA A 12 -1.55 -11.98 -10.83
C ALA A 12 -0.73 -11.59 -9.59
N LEU A 13 -1.37 -10.97 -8.58
CA LEU A 13 -0.70 -10.63 -7.32
C LEU A 13 -0.15 -11.89 -6.61
N LEU A 14 -0.94 -12.94 -6.49
CA LEU A 14 -0.51 -14.20 -5.87
C LEU A 14 0.66 -14.85 -6.64
N ALA A 15 0.61 -14.82 -7.97
CA ALA A 15 1.66 -15.38 -8.83
C ALA A 15 3.02 -14.67 -8.66
N THR A 16 3.05 -13.44 -8.14
CA THR A 16 4.33 -12.76 -7.83
C THR A 16 5.10 -13.39 -6.68
N GLY A 17 4.43 -14.11 -5.77
CA GLY A 17 5.04 -14.64 -4.55
C GLY A 17 5.48 -13.56 -3.54
N LEU A 18 5.07 -12.30 -3.73
CA LEU A 18 5.53 -11.18 -2.89
C LEU A 18 4.70 -11.00 -1.60
N LEU A 19 3.44 -11.47 -1.55
CA LEU A 19 2.64 -11.42 -0.33
C LEU A 19 3.27 -12.30 0.76
N ASP A 20 3.31 -11.79 2.00
CA ASP A 20 3.90 -12.43 3.19
C ASP A 20 5.39 -12.81 3.08
N SER A 21 6.04 -12.44 1.98
CA SER A 21 7.46 -12.70 1.79
C SER A 21 8.33 -11.81 2.70
N PRO A 22 9.55 -12.25 3.04
CA PRO A 22 10.49 -11.44 3.81
C PRO A 22 10.78 -10.09 3.15
N PRO A 23 11.25 -9.09 3.91
CA PRO A 23 11.81 -7.87 3.34
C PRO A 23 12.95 -8.19 2.37
N GLU A 24 13.07 -7.41 1.30
CA GLU A 24 14.19 -7.52 0.36
C GLU A 24 14.84 -6.15 0.17
N ALA A 25 16.16 -6.14 0.08
CA ALA A 25 16.95 -4.92 0.05
C ALA A 25 16.64 -4.05 -1.17
N GLU A 26 16.22 -4.66 -2.27
CA GLU A 26 15.81 -4.03 -3.53
C GLU A 26 14.66 -3.06 -3.30
N PHE A 27 13.57 -3.53 -2.67
CA PHE A 27 12.41 -2.70 -2.37
C PHE A 27 12.70 -1.66 -1.29
N ASP A 28 13.52 -2.02 -0.29
CA ASP A 28 13.96 -1.08 0.75
C ASP A 28 14.82 0.05 0.23
N ARG A 29 15.60 -0.18 -0.83
CA ARG A 29 16.34 0.89 -1.50
C ARG A 29 15.38 1.90 -2.16
N LEU A 30 14.27 1.43 -2.74
CA LEU A 30 13.29 2.29 -3.42
C LEU A 30 12.53 3.19 -2.46
N THR A 31 11.96 2.64 -1.38
CA THR A 31 11.23 3.43 -0.38
C THR A 31 12.16 4.43 0.33
N ARG A 32 13.38 4.02 0.64
CA ARG A 32 14.41 4.91 1.22
C ARG A 32 14.81 6.02 0.26
N LEU A 33 14.93 5.72 -1.03
CA LEU A 33 15.21 6.73 -2.05
C LEU A 33 14.05 7.72 -2.18
N ALA A 34 12.80 7.24 -2.21
CA ALA A 34 11.61 8.09 -2.29
C ALA A 34 11.51 9.05 -1.10
N CYS A 35 11.71 8.59 0.14
CA CYS A 35 11.78 9.46 1.31
C CYS A 35 12.82 10.57 1.16
N ARG A 36 14.03 10.23 0.69
CA ARG A 36 15.13 11.21 0.52
C ARG A 36 14.86 12.22 -0.59
N LEU A 37 14.39 11.77 -1.74
CA LEU A 37 14.17 12.66 -2.90
C LEU A 37 12.97 13.59 -2.70
N LEU A 38 11.91 13.09 -2.08
CA LEU A 38 10.67 13.83 -1.87
C LEU A 38 10.63 14.55 -0.52
N HIS A 39 11.63 14.37 0.34
CA HIS A 39 11.70 14.92 1.69
C HIS A 39 10.46 14.58 2.55
N VAL A 40 9.95 13.35 2.40
CA VAL A 40 8.76 12.87 3.12
C VAL A 40 9.15 11.91 4.25
N PRO A 41 8.41 11.92 5.38
CA PRO A 41 8.73 11.08 6.52
C PRO A 41 8.42 9.59 6.26
N VAL A 42 7.48 9.29 5.37
CA VAL A 42 7.00 7.92 5.12
C VAL A 42 6.95 7.63 3.63
N SER A 43 7.39 6.43 3.23
CA SER A 43 7.23 5.89 1.88
C SER A 43 7.07 4.37 1.95
N LEU A 44 6.13 3.84 1.16
CA LEU A 44 5.70 2.45 1.22
C LEU A 44 5.64 1.84 -0.18
N ILE A 45 5.98 0.56 -0.29
CA ILE A 45 5.56 -0.30 -1.40
C ILE A 45 4.49 -1.23 -0.84
N SER A 46 3.24 -0.96 -1.23
CA SER A 46 2.05 -1.60 -0.71
C SER A 46 1.44 -2.56 -1.74
N LEU A 47 1.18 -3.79 -1.31
CA LEU A 47 0.42 -4.80 -2.06
C LEU A 47 -0.96 -4.92 -1.43
N VAL A 48 -2.02 -4.80 -2.23
CA VAL A 48 -3.40 -4.81 -1.72
C VAL A 48 -4.08 -6.10 -2.16
N ASP A 49 -4.42 -6.94 -1.18
CA ASP A 49 -5.27 -8.11 -1.37
C ASP A 49 -6.71 -7.82 -0.87
N ASP A 50 -7.57 -8.84 -0.81
CA ASP A 50 -8.98 -8.66 -0.46
C ASP A 50 -9.23 -8.42 1.03
N GLN A 51 -8.22 -8.66 1.88
CA GLN A 51 -8.34 -8.61 3.34
C GLN A 51 -7.52 -7.48 3.94
N ARG A 52 -6.39 -7.13 3.33
CA ARG A 52 -5.38 -6.24 3.89
C ARG A 52 -4.53 -5.55 2.83
N GLN A 53 -3.79 -4.56 3.31
CA GLN A 53 -2.66 -3.97 2.63
C GLN A 53 -1.39 -4.48 3.29
N PHE A 54 -0.59 -5.24 2.54
CA PHE A 54 0.71 -5.75 2.96
C PHE A 54 1.84 -4.83 2.49
N PHE A 55 2.80 -4.56 3.35
CA PHE A 55 3.95 -3.70 3.09
C PHE A 55 5.16 -4.53 2.67
N LYS A 56 5.40 -4.59 1.35
CA LYS A 56 6.62 -5.23 0.85
C LYS A 56 7.86 -4.50 1.35
N SER A 57 7.79 -3.17 1.38
CA SER A 57 8.77 -2.29 2.03
C SER A 57 8.08 -1.08 2.64
N ALA A 58 8.60 -0.60 3.76
CA ALA A 58 8.14 0.61 4.43
C ALA A 58 9.32 1.36 5.06
N GLN A 59 9.34 2.68 4.93
CA GLN A 59 10.24 3.56 5.67
C GLN A 59 9.43 4.56 6.48
N GLY A 60 9.86 4.79 7.72
CA GLY A 60 9.29 5.82 8.60
C GLY A 60 7.94 5.49 9.25
N LEU A 61 7.40 4.28 9.06
CA LEU A 61 6.24 3.84 9.84
C LEU A 61 6.61 3.66 11.31
N ALA A 62 5.66 3.98 12.20
CA ALA A 62 5.78 3.69 13.61
C ALA A 62 5.35 2.25 13.94
N GLU A 63 5.74 1.77 15.12
CA GLU A 63 5.19 0.53 15.67
C GLU A 63 3.70 0.69 16.01
N PRO A 64 2.88 -0.37 15.87
CA PRO A 64 3.28 -1.73 15.50
C PRO A 64 3.38 -1.95 13.98
N TRP A 65 3.06 -0.95 13.16
CA TRP A 65 2.92 -1.11 11.71
C TRP A 65 4.24 -1.38 10.99
N ALA A 66 5.34 -0.82 11.52
CA ALA A 66 6.69 -1.09 11.04
C ALA A 66 7.05 -2.59 11.12
N SER A 67 6.80 -3.24 12.26
CA SER A 67 7.08 -4.66 12.44
C SER A 67 6.00 -5.58 11.85
N ARG A 68 4.72 -5.22 11.98
CA ARG A 68 3.59 -6.02 11.46
C ARG A 68 3.58 -6.12 9.94
N ARG A 69 4.09 -5.09 9.25
CA ARG A 69 4.14 -5.02 7.78
C ARG A 69 2.79 -5.19 7.09
N GLU A 70 1.69 -4.89 7.76
CA GLU A 70 0.36 -4.91 7.15
C GLU A 70 -0.64 -4.05 7.91
N THR A 71 -1.73 -3.71 7.24
CA THR A 71 -2.88 -3.01 7.81
C THR A 71 -4.18 -3.56 7.24
N PRO A 72 -5.30 -3.54 7.98
CA PRO A 72 -6.61 -3.80 7.41
C PRO A 72 -6.94 -2.80 6.29
N LEU A 73 -7.82 -3.18 5.35
CA LEU A 73 -8.24 -2.28 4.27
C LEU A 73 -8.94 -0.99 4.75
N SER A 74 -9.43 -0.96 6.00
CA SER A 74 -9.95 0.27 6.62
C SER A 74 -8.91 1.37 6.81
N HIS A 75 -7.62 1.03 6.81
CA HIS A 75 -6.48 1.94 6.94
C HIS A 75 -5.77 2.19 5.59
N SER A 76 -6.19 1.51 4.52
CA SER A 76 -5.49 1.56 3.23
C SER A 76 -5.98 2.74 2.39
N PHE A 77 -5.06 3.64 2.03
CA PHE A 77 -5.30 4.61 0.96
C PHE A 77 -5.07 3.95 -0.42
N CYS A 78 -4.11 3.02 -0.52
CA CYS A 78 -3.75 2.34 -1.77
C CYS A 78 -4.90 1.54 -2.38
N LYS A 79 -5.89 1.09 -1.59
CA LYS A 79 -7.11 0.45 -2.13
C LYS A 79 -7.83 1.32 -3.15
N HIS A 80 -7.81 2.65 -2.97
CA HIS A 80 -8.46 3.57 -3.91
C HIS A 80 -7.73 3.59 -5.26
N VAL A 81 -6.40 3.56 -5.24
CA VAL A 81 -5.58 3.45 -6.47
C VAL A 81 -5.85 2.12 -7.17
N VAL A 82 -5.89 1.01 -6.43
CA VAL A 82 -6.19 -0.31 -7.01
C VAL A 82 -7.60 -0.39 -7.60
N LEU A 83 -8.59 0.28 -7.01
CA LEU A 83 -9.97 0.30 -7.50
C LEU A 83 -10.16 1.21 -8.72
N THR A 84 -9.38 2.29 -8.82
CA THR A 84 -9.58 3.32 -9.85
C THR A 84 -8.57 3.24 -10.98
N ASP A 85 -7.43 2.56 -10.77
CA ASP A 85 -6.26 2.54 -11.64
C ASP A 85 -5.70 3.95 -11.94
N GLU A 86 -5.92 4.89 -11.02
CA GLU A 86 -5.52 6.29 -11.14
C GLU A 86 -4.69 6.78 -9.94
N PRO A 87 -3.74 7.71 -10.14
CA PRO A 87 -3.00 8.30 -9.03
C PRO A 87 -3.91 9.00 -8.02
N LEU A 88 -3.76 8.65 -6.74
CA LEU A 88 -4.41 9.33 -5.63
C LEU A 88 -3.48 10.41 -5.06
N VAL A 89 -3.71 11.67 -5.45
CA VAL A 89 -2.99 12.83 -4.90
C VAL A 89 -3.94 13.62 -4.00
N VAL A 90 -3.59 13.76 -2.72
CA VAL A 90 -4.43 14.37 -1.70
C VAL A 90 -3.59 15.34 -0.87
N SER A 91 -4.03 16.59 -0.80
CA SER A 91 -3.34 17.62 -0.01
C SER A 91 -3.58 17.48 1.50
N ASP A 92 -4.79 17.08 1.90
CA ASP A 92 -5.14 16.80 3.29
C ASP A 92 -6.21 15.71 3.37
N ALA A 93 -5.84 14.54 3.89
CA ALA A 93 -6.73 13.38 3.97
C ALA A 93 -7.91 13.58 4.93
N ARG A 94 -7.79 14.48 5.92
CA ARG A 94 -8.83 14.72 6.94
C ARG A 94 -10.10 15.34 6.36
N ILE A 95 -9.97 16.02 5.22
CA ILE A 95 -11.06 16.74 4.56
C ILE A 95 -11.38 16.18 3.17
N ASP A 96 -10.60 15.22 2.68
CA ASP A 96 -10.89 14.53 1.41
C ASP A 96 -12.06 13.57 1.62
N ALA A 97 -13.15 13.75 0.89
CA ALA A 97 -14.37 12.94 1.03
C ALA A 97 -14.15 11.43 0.82
N ARG A 98 -13.05 11.02 0.17
CA ARG A 98 -12.70 9.61 -0.04
C ARG A 98 -11.96 9.01 1.14
N LEU A 99 -11.30 9.85 1.96
CA LEU A 99 -10.36 9.41 3.00
C LEU A 99 -10.70 9.91 4.39
N CYS A 100 -11.57 10.89 4.59
CA CYS A 100 -11.82 11.51 5.89
C CYS A 100 -12.33 10.54 6.97
N GLU A 101 -12.88 9.40 6.59
CA GLU A 101 -13.31 8.31 7.49
C GLU A 101 -12.28 7.16 7.61
N ASN A 102 -11.10 7.32 7.00
CA ASN A 102 -10.07 6.30 7.00
C ASN A 102 -9.33 6.25 8.34
N LEU A 103 -9.12 5.05 8.88
CA LEU A 103 -8.55 4.85 10.21
C LEU A 103 -7.02 5.06 10.29
N ALA A 104 -6.37 5.38 9.16
CA ALA A 104 -4.96 5.78 9.14
C ALA A 104 -4.72 7.27 9.39
N ILE A 105 -5.79 8.06 9.53
CA ILE A 105 -5.77 9.49 9.89
C ILE A 105 -5.71 9.65 11.41
#